data_AF-A0AAJ1IFT4-F1
#
_entry.id   AF-A0AAJ1IFT4-F1
#
_cell.length_a   1.000
_cell.length_b   1.000
_cell.length_c   1.000
_cell.angle_alpha   90.00
_cell.angle_beta   90.00
_cell.angle_gamma   90.00
#
_symmetry.space_group_name_H-M   'P 1'
#
loop_
_entity.id
_entity.type
_entity.pdbx_description
1 polymer ?
#
loop_
_entity_poly.entity_id
_entity_poly.type
_entity_poly.pdbx_seq_one_letter_code
_entity_poly.pdbx_strand_id
1 'polypeptide(L)'
;MDEREEKYRIARKRAKAKIDFLRHLVTYLIVIAFLAVVNNITYNGYQWWLWPALGWGIGIVSHFLSVYTFKGSLFEERMIERELEAMDDREIRD
;
A
#
# COMPACT_ATOMS: atom_id res chain seq x y z
N MET A 1 -13.11 -4.84 27.78
CA MET A 1 -13.09 -4.71 26.32
C MET A 1 -13.26 -6.11 25.78
N ASP A 2 -14.38 -6.38 25.11
CA ASP A 2 -14.68 -7.72 24.63
C ASP A 2 -13.67 -8.14 23.56
N GLU A 3 -13.15 -9.36 23.66
CA GLU A 3 -12.19 -9.93 22.70
C GLU A 3 -12.70 -9.87 21.25
N ARG A 4 -14.03 -9.84 21.08
CA ARG A 4 -14.71 -9.66 19.79
C ARG A 4 -14.62 -8.23 19.26
N GLU A 5 -14.67 -7.20 20.12
CA GLU A 5 -14.50 -5.79 19.71
C GLU A 5 -13.06 -5.51 19.24
N GLU A 6 -12.07 -6.08 19.92
CA GLU A 6 -10.64 -5.99 19.55
C GLU A 6 -10.42 -6.56 18.13
N LYS A 7 -10.91 -7.78 17.88
CA LYS A 7 -10.85 -8.45 16.56
C LYS A 7 -11.58 -7.65 15.48
N TYR A 8 -12.77 -7.11 15.79
CA TYR A 8 -13.52 -6.27 14.85
C TYR A 8 -12.79 -4.97 14.49
N ARG A 9 -12.16 -4.34 15.48
CA ARG A 9 -11.40 -3.09 15.29
C ARG A 9 -10.17 -3.31 14.43
N ILE A 10 -9.46 -4.42 14.62
CA ILE A 10 -8.31 -4.81 13.79
C ILE A 10 -8.76 -5.11 12.35
N ALA A 11 -9.82 -5.91 12.18
CA ALA A 11 -10.38 -6.21 10.86
C ALA A 11 -10.83 -4.94 10.13
N ARG A 12 -11.50 -4.01 10.83
CA ARG A 12 -11.96 -2.73 10.27
C ARG A 12 -10.79 -1.83 9.85
N LYS A 13 -9.73 -1.72 10.65
CA LYS A 13 -8.51 -0.97 10.28
C LYS A 13 -7.89 -1.53 9.00
N ARG A 14 -7.83 -2.86 8.87
CA ARG A 14 -7.31 -3.54 7.67
C ARG A 14 -8.17 -3.27 6.44
N ALA A 15 -9.50 -3.36 6.58
CA ALA A 15 -10.42 -3.06 5.49
C ALA A 15 -10.33 -1.59 5.03
N LYS A 16 -10.27 -0.65 5.99
CA LYS A 16 -10.19 0.78 5.68
C LYS A 16 -8.94 1.14 4.88
N ALA A 17 -7.77 0.59 5.24
CA ALA A 17 -6.53 0.82 4.50
C ALA A 17 -6.62 0.34 3.03
N LYS A 18 -7.26 -0.81 2.79
CA LYS A 18 -7.49 -1.32 1.43
C LYS A 18 -8.43 -0.43 0.63
N ILE A 19 -9.51 0.06 1.26
CA ILE A 19 -10.49 0.95 0.62
C ILE A 19 -9.87 2.31 0.28
N ASP A 20 -9.08 2.89 1.19
CA ASP A 20 -8.42 4.18 0.97
C ASP A 20 -7.38 4.08 -0.17
N PHE A 21 -6.66 2.96 -0.26
CA PHE A 21 -5.78 2.68 -1.40
C PHE A 21 -6.56 2.55 -2.71
N LEU A 22 -7.65 1.80 -2.72
CA LEU A 22 -8.47 1.61 -3.92
C LEU A 22 -9.03 2.95 -4.41
N ARG A 23 -9.43 3.84 -3.50
CA ARG A 23 -9.85 5.21 -3.84
C ARG A 23 -8.74 5.98 -4.55
N HIS A 24 -7.51 5.94 -4.05
CA HIS A 24 -6.37 6.60 -4.69
C HIS A 24 -6.08 6.02 -6.08
N LEU A 25 -6.17 4.69 -6.24
CA LEU A 25 -5.98 4.02 -7.52
C LEU A 25 -7.05 4.44 -8.54
N VAL A 26 -8.32 4.48 -8.13
CA VAL A 26 -9.43 4.94 -9.00
C VAL A 26 -9.21 6.39 -9.44
N THR A 27 -8.86 7.28 -8.51
CA THR A 27 -8.55 8.68 -8.85
C THR A 27 -7.39 8.77 -9.83
N TYR A 28 -6.32 7.99 -9.63
CA TYR A 28 -5.19 7.92 -10.56
C TYR A 28 -5.63 7.49 -11.96
N LEU A 29 -6.42 6.41 -12.09
CA LEU A 29 -6.91 5.93 -13.39
C LEU A 29 -7.78 6.98 -14.09
N ILE A 30 -8.66 7.66 -13.35
CA ILE A 30 -9.51 8.73 -13.90
C ILE A 30 -8.64 9.89 -14.42
N VAL A 31 -7.66 10.33 -13.63
CA VAL A 31 -6.76 11.42 -14.02
C VAL A 31 -5.96 11.04 -15.26
N ILE A 32 -5.34 9.86 -15.28
CA ILE A 32 -4.55 9.40 -16.44
C ILE A 32 -5.42 9.23 -17.69
N ALA A 33 -6.62 8.67 -17.56
CA ALA A 33 -7.56 8.56 -18.67
C ALA A 33 -7.98 9.94 -19.20
N PHE A 34 -8.28 10.89 -18.30
CA PHE A 34 -8.59 12.26 -18.67
C PHE A 34 -7.42 12.94 -19.41
N LEU A 35 -6.19 12.81 -18.90
CA LEU A 35 -5.00 13.33 -19.56
C LEU A 35 -4.75 12.68 -20.92
N ALA A 36 -4.99 11.37 -21.05
CA ALA A 36 -4.85 10.65 -22.33
C ALA A 36 -5.86 11.17 -23.37
N VAL A 37 -7.11 11.42 -22.96
CA VAL A 37 -8.14 12.02 -23.82
C VAL A 37 -7.74 13.43 -24.24
N VAL A 38 -7.33 14.28 -23.29
CA VAL A 38 -6.87 15.65 -23.58
C VAL A 38 -5.67 15.63 -24.53
N ASN A 39 -4.71 14.73 -24.31
CA ASN A 39 -3.56 14.58 -25.19
C ASN A 39 -3.98 14.20 -26.61
N ASN A 40 -4.90 13.25 -26.76
CA ASN A 40 -5.37 12.80 -28.07
C ASN A 40 -6.08 13.92 -28.84
N ILE A 41 -6.83 14.77 -28.14
CA ILE A 41 -7.52 15.92 -28.73
C ILE A 41 -6.55 17.06 -29.09
N THR A 42 -5.57 17.36 -28.23
CA THR A 42 -4.71 18.55 -28.38
C THR A 42 -3.44 18.28 -29.19
N TYR A 43 -2.87 17.07 -29.14
CA TYR A 43 -1.57 16.76 -29.76
C TYR A 43 -1.53 15.35 -30.36
N ASN A 44 -1.49 15.26 -31.69
CA ASN A 44 -1.52 14.01 -32.44
C ASN A 44 -0.14 13.33 -32.63
N GLY A 45 0.90 13.76 -31.91
CA GLY A 45 2.27 13.24 -32.11
C GLY A 45 3.13 13.09 -30.86
N TYR A 46 2.75 13.69 -29.73
CA TYR A 46 3.51 13.58 -28.48
C TYR A 46 2.58 13.21 -27.33
N GLN A 47 2.83 12.09 -26.69
CA GLN A 47 2.02 11.54 -25.60
C GLN A 47 2.58 12.01 -24.24
N TRP A 48 2.41 13.30 -23.93
CA TRP A 48 2.97 13.88 -22.71
C TRP A 48 2.34 13.31 -21.43
N TRP A 49 1.12 12.75 -21.53
CA TRP A 49 0.41 12.10 -20.43
C TRP A 49 1.17 10.90 -19.80
N LEU A 50 2.13 10.31 -20.54
CA LEU A 50 3.00 9.25 -20.04
C LEU A 50 3.91 9.71 -18.89
N TRP A 51 4.35 10.96 -18.89
CA TRP A 51 5.23 11.48 -17.83
C TRP A 51 4.53 11.56 -16.47
N PRO A 52 3.33 12.18 -16.35
CA PRO A 52 2.51 12.08 -15.15
C PRO A 52 2.18 10.63 -14.77
N ALA A 53 1.86 9.79 -15.76
CA ALA A 53 1.53 8.39 -15.52
C ALA A 53 2.70 7.63 -14.87
N LEU A 54 3.91 7.78 -15.39
CA LEU A 54 5.11 7.13 -14.85
C LEU A 54 5.53 7.71 -13.50
N GLY A 55 5.57 9.04 -13.37
CA GLY A 55 5.97 9.70 -12.11
C GLY A 55 5.06 9.34 -10.95
N TRP A 56 3.74 9.45 -11.12
CA TRP A 56 2.79 9.10 -10.07
C TRP A 56 2.55 7.59 -9.95
N GLY A 57 2.67 6.86 -11.06
CA GLY A 57 2.51 5.40 -11.08
C GLY A 57 3.54 4.68 -10.21
N ILE A 58 4.79 5.13 -10.19
CA ILE A 58 5.83 4.56 -9.33
C ILE A 58 5.46 4.72 -7.84
N GLY A 59 4.96 5.89 -7.43
CA GLY A 59 4.51 6.13 -6.06
C GLY A 59 3.34 5.24 -5.65
N ILE A 60 2.38 5.02 -6.56
CA ILE A 60 1.21 4.16 -6.30
C ILE A 60 1.60 2.68 -6.20
N VAL A 61 2.52 2.22 -7.05
CA VAL A 61 3.04 0.85 -7.02
C VAL A 61 3.82 0.61 -5.73
N SER A 62 4.67 1.56 -5.30
CA SER A 62 5.37 1.47 -4.02
C SER A 62 4.41 1.37 -2.83
N HIS A 63 3.35 2.20 -2.81
CA HIS A 63 2.33 2.13 -1.78
C HIS A 63 1.53 0.81 -1.83
N PHE A 64 1.22 0.32 -3.02
CA PHE A 64 0.56 -0.97 -3.21
C PHE A 64 1.39 -2.13 -2.67
N LEU A 65 2.69 -2.20 -3.01
CA LEU A 65 3.60 -3.21 -2.49
C LEU A 65 3.72 -3.11 -0.96
N SER A 66 3.75 -1.90 -0.40
CA SER A 66 3.78 -1.72 1.05
C SER A 66 2.50 -2.24 1.74
N VAL A 67 1.32 -1.93 1.19
CA VAL A 67 0.04 -2.32 1.79
C VAL A 67 -0.29 -3.80 1.56
N TYR A 68 0.08 -4.36 0.41
CA TYR A 68 -0.33 -5.70 -0.03
C TYR A 68 0.76 -6.76 0.19
N THR A 69 2.03 -6.41 0.01
CA THR A 69 3.17 -7.34 0.15
C THR A 69 3.79 -7.26 1.55
N PHE A 70 4.04 -6.06 2.07
CA PHE A 70 4.80 -5.94 3.32
C PHE A 70 4.00 -6.24 4.59
N LYS A 71 2.68 -6.01 4.60
CA LYS A 71 1.81 -6.17 5.79
C LYS A 71 1.44 -7.61 6.19
N GLY A 72 2.05 -8.59 5.52
CA GLY A 72 1.91 -10.02 5.81
C GLY A 72 3.08 -10.82 5.25
N SER A 73 4.19 -10.14 4.94
CA SER A 73 5.40 -10.77 4.46
C SER A 73 6.09 -11.41 5.66
N LEU A 74 6.60 -12.63 5.45
CA LEU A 74 7.65 -13.34 6.20
C LEU A 74 8.74 -12.46 6.86
N PHE A 75 8.85 -11.19 6.48
CA PHE A 75 9.73 -10.19 7.09
C PHE A 75 9.22 -9.66 8.43
N GLU A 76 7.91 -9.44 8.59
CA GLU A 76 7.30 -8.99 9.85
C GLU A 76 7.34 -10.13 10.88
N GLU A 77 6.99 -11.36 10.47
CA GLU A 77 7.16 -12.57 11.30
C GLU A 77 8.62 -12.81 11.69
N ARG A 78 9.58 -12.74 10.73
CA ARG A 78 11.00 -12.90 11.05
C ARG A 78 11.56 -11.82 11.99
N MET A 79 11.01 -10.62 11.95
CA MET A 79 11.44 -9.54 12.84
C MET A 79 10.86 -9.75 14.24
N ILE A 80 9.60 -10.17 14.34
CA ILE A 80 8.97 -10.53 15.62
C ILE A 80 9.66 -11.75 16.25
N GLU A 81 10.00 -12.77 15.47
CA GLU A 81 10.70 -13.97 15.94
C GLU A 81 12.09 -13.64 16.47
N ARG A 82 12.84 -12.77 15.78
CA ARG A 82 14.13 -12.26 16.29
C ARG A 82 14.00 -11.47 17.60
N GLU A 83 12.96 -10.65 17.73
CA GLU A 83 12.72 -9.88 18.94
C GLU A 83 12.36 -10.80 20.12
N LEU A 84 11.59 -11.86 19.86
CA LEU A 84 11.24 -12.89 20.85
C LEU A 84 12.47 -13.70 21.29
N GLU A 85 13.28 -14.19 20.34
CA GLU A 85 14.56 -14.87 20.64
C GLU A 85 15.48 -13.96 21.48
N ALA A 86 15.58 -12.67 21.13
CA ALA A 86 16.39 -11.71 21.86
C ALA A 86 15.85 -11.33 23.26
N MET A 87 14.59 -11.64 23.57
CA MET A 87 14.01 -11.51 24.92
C MET A 87 14.25 -12.78 25.74
N ASP A 88 14.03 -13.96 25.14
CA ASP A 88 14.23 -15.27 25.77
C ASP A 88 15.70 -15.46 26.18
N ASP A 89 16.64 -15.06 25.31
CA ASP A 89 18.09 -15.07 25.58
C ASP A 89 18.50 -14.14 26.73
N ARG A 90 17.73 -13.07 27.00
CA ARG A 90 18.00 -12.17 28.13
C ARG A 90 17.43 -12.72 29.42
N GLU A 91 16.25 -13.31 29.36
CA GLU A 91 15.59 -13.94 30.51
C GLU A 91 16.35 -15.18 31.02
N ILE A 92 17.02 -15.93 30.13
CA ILE A 92 17.87 -17.08 30.51
C ILE A 92 19.22 -16.65 31.13
N ARG A 93 19.66 -15.41 30.90
CA ARG A 93 20.99 -14.92 31.32
C ARG A 93 20.98 -14.08 32.60
N ASP A 94 19.80 -13.77 33.12
CA ASP A 94 19.54 -13.14 34.42
C ASP A 94 19.13 -14.18 35.47
#